data_AF-A0A6P8AND8-F1
#
_entry.id   AF-A0A6P8AND8-F1
#
_cell.length_a   1.000
_cell.length_b   1.000
_cell.length_c   1.000
_cell.angle_alpha   90.00
_cell.angle_beta   90.00
_cell.angle_gamma   90.00
#
_symmetry.space_group_name_H-M   'P 1'
#
loop_
_entity.id
_entity.type
_entity.pdbx_description
1 polymer ?
#
loop_
_entity_poly.entity_id
_entity_poly.type
_entity_poly.pdbx_seq_one_letter_code
_entity_poly.pdbx_strand_id
1 'polypeptide(L)'
;MAAIDDNLNRADAVLNRANPDDLKNLDILVLPAMAFTGQNFLSLRDISPFLEPVGLGINALWARTTAFKYNCKIAIGYPEKADSSSSFLLQGVFFNSLLIINENGETLANYRK
;
A
#
# COMPACT_ATOMS: atom_id res chain seq x y z
N MET A 1 -5.17 0.74 -15.04
CA MET A 1 -4.62 2.06 -14.65
C MET A 1 -5.72 2.98 -14.18
N ALA A 2 -6.74 3.32 -14.98
CA ALA A 2 -7.84 4.21 -14.56
C ALA A 2 -8.45 3.89 -13.17
N ALA A 3 -8.72 2.61 -12.86
CA ALA A 3 -9.28 2.23 -11.55
C ALA A 3 -8.33 2.45 -10.35
N ILE A 4 -7.01 2.40 -10.55
CA ILE A 4 -6.04 2.71 -9.48
C ILE A 4 -6.06 4.19 -9.17
N ASP A 5 -5.99 5.02 -10.23
CA ASP A 5 -6.00 6.46 -10.10
C ASP A 5 -7.31 6.93 -9.43
N ASP A 6 -8.45 6.32 -9.79
CA ASP A 6 -9.73 6.56 -9.14
C ASP A 6 -9.71 6.20 -7.64
N ASN A 7 -9.10 5.07 -7.27
CA ASN A 7 -9.01 4.65 -5.88
C ASN A 7 -8.07 5.53 -5.05
N LEU A 8 -6.95 5.99 -5.63
CA LEU A 8 -6.05 6.96 -5.01
C LEU A 8 -6.77 8.29 -4.76
N ASN A 9 -7.43 8.82 -5.80
CA ASN A 9 -8.22 10.05 -5.70
C ASN A 9 -9.32 9.94 -4.65
N ARG A 10 -9.97 8.77 -4.53
CA ARG A 10 -10.98 8.51 -3.50
C ARG A 10 -10.38 8.46 -2.10
N ALA A 11 -9.21 7.85 -1.92
CA ALA A 11 -8.52 7.84 -0.63
C ALA A 11 -8.17 9.27 -0.19
N ASP A 12 -7.63 10.07 -1.10
CA ASP A 12 -7.35 11.49 -0.85
C ASP A 12 -8.63 12.26 -0.52
N ALA A 13 -9.72 12.03 -1.27
CA ALA A 13 -11.00 12.67 -1.01
C ALA A 13 -11.64 12.26 0.32
N VAL A 14 -11.39 11.05 0.83
CA VAL A 14 -11.81 10.66 2.19
C VAL A 14 -11.04 11.45 3.24
N LEU A 15 -9.71 11.52 3.12
CA LEU A 15 -8.89 12.27 4.07
C LEU A 15 -9.18 13.77 4.02
N ASN A 16 -9.40 14.36 2.84
CA ASN A 16 -9.72 15.78 2.69
C ASN A 16 -11.09 16.18 3.27
N ARG A 17 -12.00 15.21 3.48
CA ARG A 17 -13.31 15.43 4.10
C ARG A 17 -13.31 15.20 5.60
N ALA A 18 -12.27 14.57 6.15
CA ALA A 18 -12.17 14.33 7.58
C ALA A 18 -11.95 15.64 8.34
N ASN A 19 -12.31 15.65 9.63
CA ASN A 19 -12.07 16.78 10.49
C ASN A 19 -10.56 17.00 10.66
N PRO A 20 -10.02 18.20 10.39
CA PRO A 20 -8.59 18.49 10.56
C PRO A 20 -8.03 18.15 11.95
N ASP A 21 -8.82 18.30 13.01
CA ASP A 21 -8.38 17.99 14.37
C ASP A 21 -8.18 16.48 14.60
N ASP A 22 -8.99 15.65 13.93
CA ASP A 22 -8.84 14.19 13.98
C ASP A 22 -7.57 13.77 13.21
N LEU A 23 -7.29 14.41 12.08
CA LEU A 23 -6.10 14.13 11.27
C LEU A 23 -4.80 14.60 11.94
N LYS A 24 -4.85 15.68 12.72
CA LYS A 24 -3.67 16.20 13.44
C LYS A 24 -3.19 15.25 14.54
N ASN A 25 -4.11 14.50 15.16
CA ASN A 25 -3.82 13.56 16.23
C ASN A 25 -3.82 12.11 15.74
N LEU A 26 -3.70 11.89 14.43
CA LEU A 26 -3.73 10.56 13.83
C LEU A 26 -2.41 9.83 14.08
N ASP A 27 -2.42 8.78 14.91
CA ASP A 27 -1.23 7.96 15.15
C ASP A 27 -0.98 6.93 14.04
N ILE A 28 -2.06 6.32 13.54
CA ILE A 28 -2.01 5.26 12.54
C ILE A 28 -3.20 5.31 11.58
N LEU A 29 -2.93 5.15 10.28
CA LEU A 29 -3.91 4.94 9.23
C LEU A 29 -3.82 3.51 8.68
N VAL A 30 -4.90 2.75 8.78
CA VAL A 30 -4.97 1.37 8.29
C VAL A 30 -5.86 1.31 7.06
N LEU A 31 -5.31 0.80 5.95
CA LEU A 31 -6.02 0.60 4.70
C LEU A 31 -6.44 -0.87 4.50
N PRO A 32 -7.49 -1.13 3.71
CA PRO A 32 -7.90 -2.50 3.39
C PRO A 32 -6.82 -3.31 2.66
N ALA A 33 -7.00 -4.63 2.65
CA ALA A 33 -6.20 -5.53 1.83
C ALA A 33 -6.41 -5.21 0.33
N MET A 34 -5.30 -5.07 -0.40
CA MET A 34 -5.27 -4.67 -1.82
C MET A 34 -5.95 -3.31 -2.06
N ALA A 35 -5.53 -2.30 -1.29
CA ALA A 35 -6.22 -1.03 -1.11
C ALA A 35 -6.58 -0.31 -2.42
N PHE A 36 -5.65 -0.25 -3.38
CA PHE A 36 -5.86 0.45 -4.65
C PHE A 36 -6.15 -0.47 -5.84
N THR A 37 -5.88 -1.77 -5.70
CA THR A 37 -5.96 -2.74 -6.80
C THR A 37 -7.23 -3.57 -6.77
N GLY A 38 -7.94 -3.63 -5.62
CA GLY A 38 -9.12 -4.49 -5.43
C GLY A 38 -8.75 -5.96 -5.31
N GLN A 39 -9.73 -6.86 -5.20
CA GLN A 39 -9.50 -8.30 -4.92
C GLN A 39 -10.00 -9.28 -6.00
N ASN A 40 -10.64 -8.77 -7.06
CA ASN A 40 -11.32 -9.63 -8.05
C ASN A 40 -10.41 -9.99 -9.24
N PHE A 41 -9.30 -10.66 -8.97
CA PHE A 41 -8.40 -11.18 -10.01
C PHE A 41 -8.73 -12.64 -10.32
N LEU A 42 -8.94 -12.96 -11.59
CA LEU A 42 -9.31 -14.33 -12.03
C LEU A 42 -8.09 -15.15 -12.48
N SER A 43 -6.94 -14.50 -12.70
CA SER A 43 -5.71 -15.16 -13.11
C SER A 43 -4.45 -14.37 -12.71
N LEU A 44 -3.29 -15.04 -12.76
CA LEU A 44 -1.99 -14.38 -12.59
C LEU A 44 -1.75 -13.29 -13.63
N ARG A 45 -2.23 -13.46 -14.86
CA ARG A 45 -2.12 -12.46 -15.93
C ARG A 45 -2.87 -11.18 -15.55
N ASP A 46 -4.03 -11.31 -14.90
CA ASP A 46 -4.88 -10.17 -14.54
C ASP A 46 -4.24 -9.33 -13.43
N ILE A 47 -3.61 -9.98 -12.44
CA ILE A 47 -2.96 -9.29 -11.32
C ILE A 47 -1.54 -8.79 -11.65
N SER A 48 -0.88 -9.40 -12.63
CA SER A 48 0.53 -9.14 -12.96
C SER A 48 0.91 -7.66 -13.14
N PRO A 49 0.10 -6.81 -13.81
CA PRO A 49 0.40 -5.38 -13.97
C PRO A 49 0.37 -4.57 -12.68
N PHE A 50 -0.19 -5.14 -11.61
CA PHE A 50 -0.43 -4.46 -10.35
C PHE A 50 0.53 -4.87 -9.24
N LEU A 51 1.33 -5.91 -9.47
CA LEU A 51 2.29 -6.40 -8.49
C LEU A 51 3.42 -5.39 -8.26
N GLU A 52 3.69 -5.09 -7.01
CA GLU A 52 4.72 -4.14 -6.61
C GLU A 52 5.82 -4.84 -5.80
N PRO A 53 7.11 -4.50 -6.01
CA PRO A 53 8.17 -4.93 -5.11
C PRO A 53 7.96 -4.35 -3.70
N VAL A 54 8.56 -4.98 -2.69
CA VAL A 54 8.48 -4.49 -1.30
C VAL A 54 8.99 -3.05 -1.19
N GLY A 55 8.15 -2.17 -0.64
CA GLY A 55 8.50 -0.77 -0.41
C GLY A 55 8.64 0.08 -1.67
N LEU A 56 8.24 -0.43 -2.84
CA LEU A 56 8.22 0.29 -4.11
C LEU A 56 6.81 0.25 -4.71
N GLY A 57 6.59 1.03 -5.76
CA GLY A 57 5.29 1.10 -6.44
C GLY A 57 4.33 2.13 -5.86
N ILE A 58 3.12 2.19 -6.42
CA ILE A 58 2.16 3.28 -6.16
C ILE A 58 1.54 3.17 -4.76
N ASN A 59 1.34 1.95 -4.24
CA ASN A 59 0.86 1.76 -2.86
C ASN A 59 1.91 2.29 -1.86
N ALA A 60 3.18 1.91 -2.05
CA ALA A 60 4.25 2.37 -1.18
C ALA A 60 4.47 3.88 -1.28
N LEU A 61 4.42 4.45 -2.49
CA LEU A 61 4.57 5.89 -2.72
C LEU A 61 3.46 6.67 -2.02
N TRP A 62 2.19 6.33 -2.26
CA TRP A 62 1.06 7.01 -1.64
C TRP A 62 1.13 6.93 -0.12
N ALA A 63 1.50 5.75 0.42
CA ALA A 63 1.63 5.56 1.85
C ALA A 63 2.77 6.42 2.45
N ARG A 64 3.94 6.52 1.80
CA ARG A 64 5.01 7.43 2.27
C ARG A 64 4.57 8.88 2.26
N THR A 65 4.01 9.35 1.15
CA THR A 65 3.57 10.76 1.01
C THR A 65 2.50 11.10 2.05
N THR A 66 1.57 10.19 2.30
CA THR A 66 0.48 10.37 3.27
C THR A 66 0.99 10.29 4.72
N ALA A 67 1.91 9.38 5.01
CA ALA A 67 2.56 9.26 6.32
C ALA A 67 3.26 10.56 6.71
N PHE A 68 4.05 11.13 5.78
CA PHE A 68 4.68 12.43 5.96
C PHE A 68 3.67 13.56 6.13
N LYS A 69 2.63 13.62 5.29
CA LYS A 69 1.63 14.70 5.31
C LYS A 69 0.91 14.80 6.65
N TYR A 70 0.54 13.66 7.23
CA TYR A 70 -0.23 13.58 8.47
C TYR A 70 0.60 13.20 9.69
N ASN A 71 1.93 13.06 9.54
CA ASN A 71 2.85 12.64 10.60
C ASN A 71 2.37 11.38 11.35
N CYS A 72 1.94 10.36 10.59
CA CYS A 72 1.32 9.15 11.11
C CYS A 72 1.93 7.89 10.52
N LYS A 73 1.75 6.75 11.18
CA LYS A 73 2.11 5.44 10.63
C LYS A 73 1.04 4.98 9.65
N ILE A 74 1.43 4.27 8.60
CA ILE A 74 0.47 3.70 7.64
C ILE A 74 0.66 2.19 7.55
N ALA A 75 -0.45 1.45 7.60
CA ALA A 75 -0.51 0.03 7.27
C ALA A 75 -1.35 -0.14 6.01
N ILE A 76 -0.72 -0.52 4.89
CA ILE A 76 -1.38 -0.60 3.58
C ILE A 76 -1.27 -1.99 2.96
N GLY A 77 -2.41 -2.54 2.54
CA GLY A 77 -2.48 -3.82 1.86
C GLY A 77 -2.23 -3.69 0.36
N TYR A 78 -1.36 -4.53 -0.21
CA TYR A 78 -0.98 -4.46 -1.62
C TYR A 78 -0.59 -5.83 -2.20
N PRO A 79 -0.69 -6.02 -3.53
CA PRO A 79 -0.16 -7.21 -4.20
C PRO A 79 1.36 -7.14 -4.32
N GLU A 80 2.07 -8.00 -3.59
CA GLU A 80 3.52 -8.03 -3.57
C GLU A 80 4.10 -8.95 -4.65
N LYS A 81 5.15 -8.48 -5.32
CA LYS A 81 6.13 -9.34 -6.01
C LYS A 81 7.35 -9.52 -5.11
N ALA A 82 7.58 -10.75 -4.66
CA ALA A 82 8.73 -11.03 -3.82
C ALA A 82 10.03 -10.74 -4.57
N ASP A 83 10.97 -10.10 -3.89
CA ASP A 83 12.28 -9.82 -4.46
C ASP A 83 13.09 -11.12 -4.56
N SER A 84 13.69 -11.35 -5.73
CA SER A 84 14.67 -12.40 -5.98
C SER A 84 15.87 -12.37 -5.04
N SER A 85 16.18 -11.22 -4.43
CA SER A 85 17.30 -11.08 -3.48
C SER A 85 17.05 -11.74 -2.11
N SER A 86 15.78 -11.94 -1.75
CA SER A 86 15.39 -12.40 -0.41
C SER A 86 15.54 -13.92 -0.20
N SER A 87 15.43 -14.69 -1.29
CA SER A 87 15.75 -16.11 -1.38
C SER A 87 15.51 -16.56 -2.82
N PHE A 88 16.38 -17.39 -3.38
CA PHE A 88 16.15 -18.02 -4.70
C PHE A 88 14.80 -18.78 -4.74
N LEU A 89 14.37 -19.33 -3.59
CA LEU A 89 13.11 -20.07 -3.46
C LEU A 89 11.85 -19.19 -3.58
N LEU A 90 11.99 -17.86 -3.46
CA LEU A 90 10.88 -16.91 -3.54
C LEU A 90 10.84 -16.16 -4.88
N GLN A 91 11.75 -16.46 -5.80
CA GLN A 91 11.78 -15.82 -7.10
C GLN A 91 10.51 -16.16 -7.88
N GLY A 92 9.76 -15.13 -8.27
CA GLY A 92 8.49 -15.30 -8.98
C GLY A 92 7.29 -15.65 -8.10
N VAL A 93 7.45 -15.58 -6.77
CA VAL A 93 6.34 -15.75 -5.82
C VAL A 93 5.64 -14.41 -5.59
N PHE A 94 4.32 -14.45 -5.51
CA PHE A 94 3.46 -13.29 -5.28
C PHE A 94 2.68 -13.47 -3.98
N PHE A 95 2.47 -12.38 -3.24
CA PHE A 95 1.79 -12.41 -1.95
C PHE A 95 0.69 -11.35 -1.87
N ASN A 96 -0.32 -11.61 -1.04
CA ASN A 96 -1.16 -10.55 -0.49
C ASN A 96 -0.47 -10.06 0.78
N SER A 97 0.03 -8.82 0.74
CA SER A 97 0.93 -8.31 1.76
C SER A 97 0.42 -7.03 2.39
N LEU A 98 0.89 -6.78 3.61
CA LEU A 98 0.68 -5.57 4.37
C LEU A 98 2.05 -4.89 4.57
N LEU A 99 2.19 -3.70 4.01
CA LEU A 99 3.35 -2.84 4.21
C LEU A 99 3.08 -1.87 5.36
N ILE A 100 3.98 -1.78 6.32
CA ILE A 100 3.91 -0.82 7.43
C ILE A 100 5.00 0.24 7.24
N ILE A 101 4.60 1.50 7.21
CA ILE A 101 5.46 2.67 7.01
C ILE A 101 5.35 3.59 8.22
N ASN A 102 6.47 4.15 8.68
CA ASN A 102 6.47 5.15 9.75
C ASN A 102 6.19 6.57 9.24
N GLU A 103 6.01 7.49 10.17
CA GLU A 103 5.83 8.93 9.94
C GLU A 103 6.95 9.58 9.10
N ASN A 104 8.15 8.99 9.08
CA ASN A 104 9.29 9.42 8.28
C ASN A 104 9.33 8.77 6.88
N GLY A 105 8.28 8.06 6.47
CA GLY A 105 8.22 7.38 5.17
C GLY A 105 9.11 6.14 5.06
N GLU A 106 9.65 5.63 6.17
CA GLU A 106 10.50 4.45 6.19
C GLU A 106 9.66 3.18 6.35
N THR A 107 10.05 2.10 5.67
CA THR A 107 9.38 0.80 5.82
C THR A 107 9.78 0.18 7.15
N LEU A 108 8.81 -0.01 8.06
CA LEU A 108 9.01 -0.68 9.34
C LEU A 108 8.89 -2.20 9.23
N ALA A 109 7.90 -2.68 8.45
CA ALA A 109 7.63 -4.10 8.31
C ALA A 109 6.91 -4.42 7.00
N ASN A 110 7.03 -5.68 6.57
CA ASN A 110 6.25 -6.26 5.48
C ASN A 110 5.73 -7.62 5.94
N TYR A 111 4.41 -7.76 6.05
CA TYR A 111 3.73 -9.00 6.44
C TYR A 111 3.07 -9.63 5.22
N ARG A 112 3.14 -10.96 5.09
CA ARG A 112 2.54 -11.75 4.01
C ARG A 112 1.47 -12.65 4.60
N LYS A 113 0.28 -12.69 3.99
CA LYS A 113 -0.82 -13.60 4.36
C LYS A 113 -0.53 -15.05 3.96
#